data_AF-A0A7Z8RVS6-F1
#
_entry.id   AF-A0A7Z8RVS6-F1
#
_cell.length_a   1.000
_cell.length_b   1.000
_cell.length_c   1.000
_cell.angle_alpha   90.00
_cell.angle_beta   90.00
_cell.angle_gamma   90.00
#
_symmetry.space_group_name_H-M   'P 1'
#
loop_
_entity.id
_entity.type
_entity.pdbx_description
1 polymer ?
#
loop_
_entity_poly.entity_id
_entity_poly.type
_entity_poly.pdbx_seq_one_letter_code
_entity_poly.pdbx_strand_id
1 'polypeptide(L)'
;MEKILRNKYFHIYVKIIGITIIVCSVELLFINVLYGNVLNVQWLNKKLGSLGEYGVIIAASLWFLRHIWLFLKKKHIHGFKIIKELYLFIKHFHVLIGYAVIAVATTHGVYFLIKGSRHIILIYSGIFSLLTLITLEVAGFVLQKSNQKTKLKMYRKAHQIIAVIFGIGLLIHLIV
;
A
#
# COMPACT_ATOMS: atom_id res chain seq x y z
N MET A 1 12.78 2.62 -21.38
CA MET A 1 12.13 2.26 -20.10
C MET A 1 12.93 1.24 -19.28
N GLU A 2 13.35 0.10 -19.85
CA GLU A 2 14.11 -0.94 -19.11
C GLU A 2 15.39 -0.42 -18.43
N LYS A 3 16.19 0.39 -19.13
CA LYS A 3 17.41 1.01 -18.57
C LYS A 3 17.14 1.92 -17.37
N ILE A 4 15.98 2.59 -17.34
CA ILE A 4 15.59 3.48 -16.24
C ILE A 4 15.19 2.66 -15.01
N LEU A 5 14.39 1.60 -15.21
CA LEU A 5 13.95 0.70 -14.13
C LEU A 5 15.11 -0.06 -13.45
N ARG A 6 16.25 -0.20 -14.13
CA ARG A 6 17.48 -0.80 -13.56
C ARG A 6 18.47 0.24 -13.03
N ASN A 7 18.21 1.53 -13.20
CA ASN A 7 19.15 2.59 -12.83
C ASN A 7 19.22 2.74 -11.30
N LYS A 8 20.43 2.63 -10.74
CA LYS A 8 20.69 2.74 -9.30
C LYS A 8 20.25 4.10 -8.72
N TYR A 9 20.47 5.19 -9.43
CA TYR A 9 20.06 6.52 -8.99
C TYR A 9 18.54 6.63 -8.91
N PHE A 10 17.83 6.10 -9.91
CA PHE A 10 16.37 6.07 -9.88
C PHE A 10 15.84 5.27 -8.67
N HIS A 11 16.48 4.15 -8.33
CA HIS A 11 16.13 3.37 -7.13
C HIS A 11 16.34 4.17 -5.84
N ILE A 12 17.43 4.93 -5.76
CA ILE A 12 17.70 5.79 -4.59
C ILE A 12 16.61 6.86 -4.46
N TYR A 13 16.22 7.51 -5.56
CA TYR A 13 15.12 8.49 -5.54
C TYR A 13 13.82 7.89 -5.01
N VAL A 14 13.43 6.69 -5.45
CA VAL A 14 12.23 6.03 -4.94
C VAL A 14 12.32 5.71 -3.45
N LYS A 15 13.51 5.31 -2.96
CA LYS A 15 13.72 5.10 -1.51
C LYS A 15 13.55 6.39 -0.73
N ILE A 16 14.18 7.47 -1.17
CA ILE A 16 14.11 8.78 -0.50
C ILE A 16 12.65 9.23 -0.45
N ILE A 17 11.93 9.21 -1.57
CA ILE A 17 10.51 9.59 -1.63
C ILE A 17 9.67 8.75 -0.68
N GLY A 18 9.83 7.42 -0.69
CA GLY A 18 9.08 6.53 0.19
C GLY A 18 9.34 6.80 1.67
N ILE A 19 10.60 7.01 2.05
CA ILE A 19 10.98 7.36 3.43
C ILE A 19 10.42 8.73 3.82
N THR A 20 10.51 9.73 2.95
CA THR A 20 9.93 11.05 3.18
C THR A 20 8.43 10.97 3.42
N ILE A 21 7.69 10.19 2.60
CA ILE A 21 6.25 9.99 2.81
C ILE A 21 5.96 9.40 4.19
N ILE A 22 6.73 8.39 4.63
CA ILE A 22 6.59 7.78 5.96
C ILE A 22 6.83 8.81 7.06
N VAL A 23 7.96 9.54 7.01
CA VAL A 23 8.33 10.53 8.02
C VAL A 23 7.27 11.63 8.11
N CYS A 24 6.89 12.23 6.98
CA CYS A 24 5.86 13.27 6.96
C CYS A 24 4.50 12.77 7.45
N SER A 25 4.13 11.51 7.17
CA SER A 25 2.89 10.94 7.71
C SER A 25 2.95 10.82 9.23
N VAL A 26 4.06 10.31 9.77
CA VAL A 26 4.25 10.16 11.22
C VAL A 26 4.26 11.52 11.92
N GLU A 27 4.94 12.52 11.37
CA GLU A 27 4.90 13.89 11.90
C GLU A 27 3.48 14.46 11.90
N LEU A 28 2.74 14.27 10.80
CA LEU A 28 1.35 14.71 10.70
C LEU A 28 0.44 13.95 11.68
N LEU A 29 0.71 12.67 11.96
CA LEU A 29 -0.01 11.91 12.99
C LEU A 29 0.15 12.56 14.36
N PHE A 30 1.36 12.98 14.74
CA PHE A 30 1.58 13.71 16.00
C PHE A 30 0.81 15.03 16.03
N ILE A 31 0.83 15.79 14.93
CA ILE A 31 0.05 17.03 14.82
C ILE A 31 -1.45 16.75 14.97
N ASN A 32 -1.97 15.71 14.31
CA ASN A 32 -3.37 15.32 14.39
C ASN A 32 -3.77 14.91 15.82
N VAL A 33 -2.93 14.16 16.53
CA VAL A 33 -3.21 13.72 17.91
C VAL A 33 -3.18 14.89 18.89
N LEU A 34 -2.18 15.78 18.78
CA LEU A 34 -2.02 16.90 19.71
C LEU A 34 -2.97 18.06 19.44
N TYR A 35 -3.23 18.34 18.16
CA TYR A 35 -3.91 19.57 17.74
C TYR A 35 -5.09 19.33 16.80
N GLY A 36 -5.45 18.10 16.44
CA GLY A 36 -6.44 17.81 15.41
C GLY A 36 -7.86 18.32 15.68
N ASN A 37 -8.21 18.54 16.95
CA ASN A 37 -9.47 19.16 17.32
C ASN A 37 -9.48 20.69 17.12
N VAL A 38 -8.29 21.32 17.13
CA VAL A 38 -8.12 22.78 17.02
C VAL A 38 -7.75 23.19 15.59
N LEU A 39 -6.82 22.47 14.96
CA LEU A 39 -6.34 22.75 13.62
C LEU A 39 -7.21 22.10 12.55
N ASN A 40 -7.63 22.88 11.55
CA ASN A 40 -8.38 22.36 10.41
C ASN A 40 -7.45 21.85 9.28
N VAL A 41 -6.80 20.71 9.51
CA VAL A 41 -5.91 20.04 8.54
C VAL A 41 -6.62 18.97 7.69
N GLN A 42 -7.94 19.12 7.49
CA GLN A 42 -8.76 18.14 6.77
C GLN A 42 -8.29 17.92 5.33
N TRP A 43 -7.97 19.00 4.62
CA TRP A 43 -7.55 18.91 3.22
C TRP A 43 -6.26 18.09 3.08
N LEU A 44 -5.29 18.30 3.97
CA LEU A 44 -4.02 17.59 3.97
C LEU A 44 -4.24 16.09 4.26
N ASN A 45 -5.07 15.75 5.25
CA ASN A 45 -5.39 14.36 5.57
C ASN A 45 -6.16 13.66 4.44
N LYS A 46 -7.02 14.37 3.69
CA LYS A 46 -7.65 13.83 2.47
C LYS A 46 -6.62 13.53 1.38
N LYS A 47 -5.69 14.45 1.12
CA LYS A 47 -4.60 14.24 0.15
C LYS A 47 -3.70 13.08 0.55
N LEU A 48 -3.41 12.94 1.84
CA LEU A 48 -2.69 11.81 2.38
C LEU A 48 -3.44 10.51 2.09
N GLY A 49 -4.76 10.45 2.37
CA GLY A 49 -5.61 9.30 2.02
C GLY A 49 -5.47 8.87 0.56
N SER A 50 -5.53 9.81 -0.38
CA SER A 50 -5.32 9.53 -1.81
C SER A 50 -3.92 8.98 -2.14
N LEU A 51 -2.87 9.45 -1.46
CA LEU A 51 -1.53 8.84 -1.61
C LEU A 51 -1.50 7.38 -1.15
N GLY A 52 -2.25 7.07 -0.07
CA GLY A 52 -2.44 5.70 0.40
C GLY A 52 -3.13 4.84 -0.64
N GLU A 53 -4.21 5.34 -1.25
CA GLU A 53 -4.93 4.66 -2.34
C GLU A 53 -4.01 4.35 -3.53
N TYR A 54 -3.22 5.32 -3.99
CA TYR A 54 -2.26 5.09 -5.08
C TYR A 54 -1.22 4.03 -4.71
N GLY A 55 -0.72 4.05 -3.47
CA GLY A 55 0.18 3.03 -2.96
C GLY A 55 -0.44 1.64 -2.96
N VAL A 56 -1.70 1.52 -2.52
CA VAL A 56 -2.47 0.25 -2.56
C VAL A 56 -2.61 -0.26 -3.99
N ILE A 57 -2.98 0.61 -4.94
CA ILE A 57 -3.12 0.23 -6.35
C ILE A 57 -1.80 -0.29 -6.90
N ILE A 58 -0.68 0.40 -6.63
CA ILE A 58 0.65 -0.04 -7.07
C ILE A 58 1.00 -1.39 -6.44
N ALA A 59 0.76 -1.57 -5.13
CA ALA A 59 1.02 -2.83 -4.44
C ALA A 59 0.17 -3.99 -4.99
N ALA A 60 -1.13 -3.77 -5.23
CA ALA A 60 -2.04 -4.76 -5.79
C ALA A 60 -1.71 -5.10 -7.25
N SER A 61 -1.25 -4.11 -8.03
CA SER A 61 -0.86 -4.31 -9.43
C SER A 61 0.24 -5.35 -9.61
N LEU A 62 1.06 -5.59 -8.57
CA LEU A 62 2.13 -6.58 -8.60
C LEU A 62 1.60 -7.99 -8.93
N TRP A 63 0.42 -8.35 -8.41
CA TRP A 63 -0.19 -9.65 -8.67
C TRP A 63 -0.62 -9.78 -10.14
N PHE A 64 -1.26 -8.75 -10.69
CA PHE A 64 -1.67 -8.70 -12.10
C PHE A 64 -0.47 -8.68 -13.04
N LEU A 65 0.55 -7.86 -12.76
CA LEU A 65 1.78 -7.76 -13.56
C LEU A 65 2.50 -9.10 -13.67
N ARG A 66 2.50 -9.90 -12.59
CA ARG A 66 3.07 -11.26 -12.64
C ARG A 66 2.34 -12.14 -13.65
N HIS A 67 1.01 -12.13 -13.65
CA HIS A 67 0.22 -12.94 -14.56
C HIS A 67 0.35 -12.47 -16.01
N ILE A 68 0.29 -11.15 -16.24
CA ILE A 68 0.49 -10.54 -17.56
C ILE A 68 1.87 -10.93 -18.10
N TRP A 69 2.94 -10.78 -17.29
CA TRP A 69 4.28 -11.15 -17.71
C TRP A 69 4.38 -12.64 -18.09
N LEU A 70 3.86 -13.55 -17.27
CA LEU A 70 3.90 -14.99 -17.55
C LEU A 70 3.11 -15.35 -18.81
N PHE A 71 1.97 -14.70 -19.03
CA PHE A 71 1.17 -14.87 -20.23
C PHE A 71 1.91 -14.40 -21.49
N LEU A 72 2.45 -13.17 -21.48
CA LEU A 72 3.21 -12.62 -22.60
C LEU A 72 4.45 -13.46 -22.92
N LYS A 73 5.16 -13.93 -21.88
CA LYS A 73 6.31 -14.83 -22.03
C LYS A 73 5.91 -16.13 -22.72
N LYS A 74 4.80 -16.77 -22.30
CA LYS A 74 4.32 -18.03 -22.88
C LYS A 74 3.90 -17.87 -24.34
N LYS A 75 3.34 -16.71 -24.70
CA LYS A 75 2.88 -16.40 -26.06
C LYS A 75 3.96 -15.78 -26.95
N HIS A 76 5.21 -15.65 -26.47
CA HIS A 76 6.32 -15.01 -27.18
C HIS A 76 5.99 -13.59 -27.70
N ILE A 77 5.10 -12.88 -27.02
CA ILE A 77 4.66 -11.54 -27.44
C ILE A 77 5.76 -10.52 -27.14
N HIS A 78 6.01 -9.61 -28.09
CA HIS A 78 6.97 -8.52 -27.91
C HIS A 78 6.59 -7.64 -26.70
N GLY A 79 7.58 -7.17 -25.95
CA GLY A 79 7.36 -6.34 -24.74
C GLY A 79 7.30 -7.10 -23.41
N PHE A 80 7.38 -8.44 -23.40
CA PHE A 80 7.44 -9.22 -22.15
C PHE A 80 8.61 -8.81 -21.23
N LYS A 81 9.72 -8.32 -21.81
CA LYS A 81 10.89 -7.83 -21.07
C LYS A 81 10.56 -6.58 -20.26
N ILE A 82 9.86 -5.60 -20.84
CA ILE A 82 9.44 -4.38 -20.15
C ILE A 82 8.54 -4.70 -18.97
N ILE A 83 7.52 -5.55 -19.16
CA ILE A 83 6.59 -5.94 -18.09
C ILE A 83 7.34 -6.72 -16.99
N LYS A 84 8.31 -7.57 -17.35
CA LYS A 84 9.18 -8.24 -16.38
C LYS A 84 9.96 -7.23 -15.54
N GLU A 85 10.60 -6.25 -16.16
CA GLU A 85 11.38 -5.23 -15.44
C GLU A 85 10.49 -4.38 -14.53
N LEU A 86 9.29 -4.02 -14.98
CA LEU A 86 8.32 -3.30 -14.16
C LEU A 86 7.86 -4.15 -12.95
N TYR A 87 7.56 -5.43 -13.18
CA TYR A 87 7.23 -6.37 -12.10
C TYR A 87 8.37 -6.50 -11.09
N LEU A 88 9.62 -6.66 -11.55
CA LEU A 88 10.78 -6.77 -10.66
C LEU A 88 11.03 -5.48 -9.88
N PHE A 89 10.83 -4.32 -10.52
CA PHE A 89 10.95 -3.02 -9.90
C PHE A 89 9.92 -2.83 -8.77
N ILE A 90 8.64 -3.03 -9.07
CA ILE A 90 7.57 -2.90 -8.05
C ILE A 90 7.77 -3.94 -6.95
N LYS A 91 8.17 -5.18 -7.30
CA LYS A 91 8.48 -6.21 -6.31
C LYS A 91 9.60 -5.80 -5.35
N HIS A 92 10.63 -5.11 -5.86
CA HIS A 92 11.74 -4.64 -5.04
C HIS A 92 11.29 -3.61 -4.00
N PHE A 93 10.37 -2.72 -4.39
CA PHE A 93 9.85 -1.65 -3.52
C PHE A 93 8.56 -2.00 -2.78
N HIS A 94 7.96 -3.16 -3.02
CA HIS A 94 6.65 -3.55 -2.48
C HIS A 94 6.57 -3.41 -0.95
N VAL A 95 7.62 -3.82 -0.23
CA VAL A 95 7.67 -3.69 1.24
C VAL A 95 7.74 -2.23 1.67
N LEU A 96 8.53 -1.39 1.00
CA LEU A 96 8.58 0.05 1.28
C LEU A 96 7.22 0.72 1.00
N ILE A 97 6.55 0.32 -0.07
CA ILE A 97 5.21 0.80 -0.42
C ILE A 97 4.22 0.40 0.67
N GLY A 98 4.27 -0.84 1.17
CA GLY A 98 3.44 -1.29 2.30
C GLY A 98 3.62 -0.42 3.54
N TYR A 99 4.87 -0.16 3.95
CA TYR A 99 5.17 0.74 5.07
C TYR A 99 4.67 2.18 4.85
N ALA A 100 4.78 2.70 3.64
CA ALA A 100 4.24 4.02 3.32
C ALA A 100 2.72 4.05 3.39
N VAL A 101 2.05 3.03 2.84
CA VAL A 101 0.59 2.90 2.83
C VAL A 101 0.04 2.80 4.24
N ILE A 102 0.62 1.97 5.12
CA ILE A 102 0.14 1.86 6.50
C ILE A 102 0.36 3.17 7.28
N ALA A 103 1.52 3.82 7.14
CA ALA A 103 1.78 5.10 7.81
C ALA A 103 0.76 6.17 7.39
N VAL A 104 0.50 6.27 6.09
CA VAL A 104 -0.49 7.17 5.51
C VAL A 104 -1.91 6.85 5.98
N ALA A 105 -2.33 5.58 5.87
CA ALA A 105 -3.68 5.14 6.23
C ALA A 105 -3.96 5.32 7.73
N THR A 106 -3.00 5.02 8.59
CA THR A 106 -3.11 5.26 10.04
C THR A 106 -3.24 6.75 10.33
N THR A 107 -2.41 7.59 9.73
CA THR A 107 -2.46 9.05 9.92
C THR A 107 -3.79 9.63 9.49
N HIS A 108 -4.25 9.26 8.30
CA HIS A 108 -5.56 9.63 7.77
C HIS A 108 -6.70 9.17 8.69
N GLY A 109 -6.71 7.88 9.07
CA GLY A 109 -7.74 7.29 9.90
C GLY A 109 -7.83 7.95 11.28
N VAL A 110 -6.70 8.16 11.95
CA VAL A 110 -6.67 8.81 13.27
C VAL A 110 -7.25 10.22 13.23
N TYR A 111 -6.91 11.01 12.21
CA TYR A 111 -7.50 12.35 12.07
C TYR A 111 -9.04 12.30 11.99
N PHE A 112 -9.60 11.45 11.13
CA PHE A 112 -11.05 11.37 10.96
C PHE A 112 -11.76 10.71 12.13
N LEU A 113 -11.09 9.85 12.89
CA LEU A 113 -11.61 9.34 14.17
C LEU A 113 -11.71 10.45 15.23
N ILE A 114 -10.70 11.32 15.34
CA ILE A 114 -10.71 12.44 16.29
C ILE A 114 -11.73 13.51 15.88
N LYS A 115 -11.75 13.89 14.59
CA LYS A 115 -12.67 14.91 14.05
C LYS A 115 -14.12 14.45 14.08
N GLY A 116 -14.34 13.14 13.98
CA GLY A 116 -15.64 12.53 13.77
C GLY A 116 -16.20 12.78 12.36
N SER A 117 -17.30 12.10 12.07
CA SER A 117 -18.09 12.26 10.84
C SER A 117 -19.56 12.08 11.18
N ARG A 118 -20.44 12.77 10.45
CA ARG A 118 -21.89 12.57 10.53
C ARG A 118 -22.31 11.24 9.88
N HIS A 119 -21.47 10.68 9.00
CA HIS A 119 -21.72 9.43 8.31
C HIS A 119 -21.02 8.29 9.05
N ILE A 120 -21.76 7.61 9.92
CA ILE A 120 -21.21 6.54 10.76
C ILE A 120 -20.65 5.36 9.94
N ILE A 121 -21.25 5.09 8.77
CA ILE A 121 -20.82 4.01 7.87
C ILE A 121 -19.43 4.29 7.29
N LEU A 122 -19.11 5.56 7.01
CA LEU A 122 -17.78 5.97 6.54
C LEU A 122 -16.70 5.69 7.60
N ILE A 123 -17.03 5.90 8.89
CA ILE A 123 -16.11 5.56 9.99
C ILE A 123 -15.91 4.06 10.10
N TYR A 124 -16.99 3.28 10.13
CA TYR A 124 -16.88 1.82 10.31
C TYR A 124 -16.18 1.13 9.14
N SER A 125 -16.48 1.53 7.89
CA SER A 125 -15.79 1.03 6.71
C SER A 125 -14.31 1.40 6.69
N GLY A 126 -13.95 2.59 7.20
CA GLY A 126 -12.57 3.03 7.37
C GLY A 126 -11.82 2.21 8.42
N ILE A 127 -12.43 1.96 9.59
CA ILE A 127 -11.87 1.10 10.64
C ILE A 127 -11.65 -0.32 10.11
N PHE A 128 -12.65 -0.89 9.43
CA PHE A 128 -12.53 -2.22 8.82
C PHE A 128 -11.37 -2.29 7.83
N SER A 129 -11.25 -1.29 6.95
CA SER A 129 -10.15 -1.20 5.98
C SER A 129 -8.79 -1.07 6.64
N LEU A 130 -8.67 -0.27 7.71
CA LEU A 130 -7.42 -0.13 8.45
C LEU A 130 -7.03 -1.42 9.19
N LEU A 131 -7.98 -2.10 9.85
CA LEU A 131 -7.71 -3.35 10.55
C LEU A 131 -7.29 -4.48 9.60
N THR A 132 -7.94 -4.57 8.44
CA THR A 132 -7.58 -5.55 7.41
C THR A 132 -6.22 -5.23 6.78
N LEU A 133 -5.88 -3.95 6.59
CA LEU A 133 -4.54 -3.52 6.16
C LEU A 133 -3.46 -3.87 7.19
N ILE A 134 -3.70 -3.63 8.49
CA ILE A 134 -2.76 -4.04 9.56
C ILE A 134 -2.53 -5.56 9.51
N THR A 135 -3.61 -6.33 9.37
CA THR A 135 -3.53 -7.79 9.25
C THR A 135 -2.73 -8.21 8.02
N LEU A 136 -2.90 -7.51 6.89
CA LEU A 136 -2.17 -7.75 5.65
C LEU A 136 -0.66 -7.53 5.79
N GLU A 137 -0.28 -6.43 6.43
CA GLU A 137 1.11 -6.07 6.72
C GLU A 137 1.77 -7.08 7.66
N VAL A 138 1.08 -7.49 8.73
CA VAL A 138 1.56 -8.52 9.66
C VAL A 138 1.78 -9.85 8.92
N ALA A 139 0.83 -10.26 8.07
CA ALA A 139 0.98 -11.46 7.24
C ALA A 139 2.16 -11.33 6.26
N GLY A 140 2.39 -10.15 5.68
CA GLY A 140 3.53 -9.84 4.81
C GLY A 140 4.87 -9.93 5.53
N PHE A 141 4.96 -9.37 6.75
CA PHE A 141 6.15 -9.42 7.60
C PHE A 141 6.50 -10.86 8.01
N VAL A 142 5.51 -11.64 8.44
CA VAL A 142 5.71 -13.07 8.78
C VAL A 142 6.18 -13.85 7.55
N LEU A 143 5.63 -13.56 6.37
CA LEU A 143 6.05 -14.16 5.11
C LEU A 143 7.52 -13.84 4.79
N GLN A 144 7.96 -12.60 5.01
CA GLN A 144 9.34 -12.16 4.76
C GLN A 144 10.34 -12.87 5.69
N LYS A 145 9.97 -13.12 6.95
CA LYS A 145 10.83 -13.77 7.95
C LYS A 145 10.91 -15.30 7.80
N SER A 146 9.96 -15.93 7.10
CA SER A 146 9.82 -17.38 7.03
C SER A 146 10.77 -18.04 5.99
N ASN A 147 11.70 -18.87 6.47
CA ASN A 147 12.66 -19.61 5.62
C ASN A 147 12.16 -21.00 5.16
N GLN A 148 11.02 -21.49 5.66
CA GLN A 148 10.53 -22.83 5.34
C GLN A 148 9.66 -22.83 4.07
N LYS A 149 10.12 -23.52 3.01
CA LYS A 149 9.50 -23.54 1.66
C LYS A 149 8.01 -23.94 1.65
N THR A 150 7.57 -24.85 2.50
CA THR A 150 6.17 -25.31 2.60
C THR A 150 5.26 -24.27 3.23
N LYS A 151 5.66 -23.71 4.37
CA LYS A 151 4.94 -22.61 5.05
C LYS A 151 4.85 -21.36 4.17
N LEU A 152 5.88 -21.08 3.38
CA LEU A 152 5.93 -19.95 2.45
C LEU A 152 4.79 -19.94 1.41
N LYS A 153 4.38 -21.10 0.88
CA LYS A 153 3.26 -21.19 -0.07
C LYS A 153 1.93 -20.85 0.60
N MET A 154 1.71 -21.35 1.82
CA MET A 154 0.52 -21.08 2.61
C MET A 154 0.43 -19.59 2.98
N TYR A 155 1.50 -19.00 3.50
CA TYR A 155 1.54 -17.58 3.86
C TYR A 155 1.30 -16.65 2.67
N ARG A 156 1.81 -17.00 1.47
CA ARG A 156 1.50 -16.25 0.25
C ARG A 156 0.02 -16.27 -0.10
N LYS A 157 -0.63 -17.44 -0.02
CA LYS A 157 -2.07 -17.55 -0.24
C LYS A 157 -2.85 -16.74 0.79
N ALA A 158 -2.48 -16.83 2.06
CA ALA A 158 -3.10 -16.05 3.13
C ALA A 158 -2.98 -14.54 2.87
N HIS A 159 -1.78 -14.04 2.57
CA HIS A 159 -1.57 -12.63 2.24
C HIS A 159 -2.40 -12.19 1.03
N GLN A 160 -2.52 -13.02 -0.01
CA GLN A 160 -3.37 -12.71 -1.16
C GLN A 160 -4.87 -12.67 -0.81
N ILE A 161 -5.37 -13.62 0.00
CA ILE A 161 -6.76 -13.63 0.45
C ILE A 161 -7.06 -12.38 1.27
N ILE A 162 -6.18 -12.04 2.22
CA ILE A 162 -6.32 -10.84 3.05
C ILE A 162 -6.28 -9.58 2.17
N ALA A 163 -5.42 -9.54 1.14
CA ALA A 163 -5.36 -8.41 0.21
C ALA A 163 -6.67 -8.23 -0.59
N VAL A 164 -7.33 -9.32 -0.97
CA VAL A 164 -8.65 -9.26 -1.62
C VAL A 164 -9.72 -8.75 -0.65
N ILE A 165 -9.74 -9.24 0.59
CA ILE A 165 -10.67 -8.78 1.63
C ILE A 165 -10.47 -7.28 1.90
N PHE A 166 -9.21 -6.85 2.05
CA PHE A 166 -8.85 -5.45 2.20
C PHE A 166 -9.30 -4.62 0.99
N GLY A 167 -9.06 -5.09 -0.24
CA GLY A 167 -9.48 -4.39 -1.45
C GLY A 167 -11.00 -4.18 -1.54
N ILE A 168 -11.79 -5.17 -1.13
CA ILE A 168 -13.25 -5.04 -1.05
C ILE A 168 -13.63 -4.03 0.02
N GLY A 169 -13.04 -4.11 1.21
CA GLY A 169 -13.28 -3.15 2.30
C GLY A 169 -12.96 -1.71 1.91
N LEU A 170 -11.80 -1.51 1.27
CA LEU A 170 -11.37 -0.20 0.77
C LEU A 170 -12.33 0.32 -0.30
N LEU A 171 -12.77 -0.52 -1.24
CA LEU A 171 -13.72 -0.09 -2.27
C LEU A 171 -15.05 0.38 -1.66
N ILE A 172 -15.56 -0.34 -0.66
CA ILE A 172 -16.75 0.08 0.09
C ILE A 172 -16.49 1.43 0.76
N HIS A 173 -15.35 1.58 1.44
CA HIS A 173 -15.00 2.83 2.12
C HIS A 173 -14.92 4.04 1.18
N LEU A 174 -14.54 3.84 -0.08
CA LEU A 174 -14.43 4.91 -1.08
C LEU A 174 -15.78 5.31 -1.70
N ILE A 175 -16.80 4.44 -1.65
CA ILE A 175 -18.10 4.66 -2.30
C ILE A 175 -19.14 5.23 -1.32
N VAL A 176 -18.98 4.96 -0.02
CA VAL A 176 -19.97 5.29 1.02
C VAL A 176 -19.71 6.65 1.68
#